data_AF-A0A1H4HMX2-F1
#
_entry.id   AF-A0A1H4HMX2-F1
#
_cell.length_a   1.000
_cell.length_b   1.000
_cell.length_c   1.000
_cell.angle_alpha   90.00
_cell.angle_beta   90.00
_cell.angle_gamma   90.00
#
_symmetry.space_group_name_H-M   'P 1'
#
loop_
_entity.id
_entity.type
_entity.pdbx_description
1 polymer ?
#
loop_
_entity_poly.entity_id
_entity_poly.type
_entity_poly.pdbx_seq_one_letter_code
_entity_poly.pdbx_strand_id
1 'polypeptide(L)'
;MPAPYAVLLFLHIVAAAFWVGGMALMHFAVRPAAVATLEPPQRLPFLAATLERFFAGVSSAIVLLLATGFGMVWLAGGFANVRWNVHAMLAIGLVMMAIYLHIRFAPFPRLRNAVAARAWPVAAANLDTIRKLVGLNLMLGVIVFALAVLGRAI
;
A
#
# COMPACT_ATOMS: atom_id res chain seq x y z
N MET A 1 -18.38 19.49 -11.46
CA MET A 1 -18.34 18.02 -11.32
C MET A 1 -19.63 17.58 -10.64
N PRO A 2 -20.30 16.51 -11.09
CA PRO A 2 -21.51 16.02 -10.46
C PRO A 2 -21.20 15.51 -9.03
N ALA A 3 -22.12 15.70 -8.09
CA ALA A 3 -22.00 15.25 -6.69
C ALA A 3 -21.47 13.81 -6.50
N PRO A 4 -21.93 12.79 -7.26
CA PRO A 4 -21.40 11.43 -7.13
C PRO A 4 -19.90 11.32 -7.43
N TYR A 5 -19.39 12.10 -8.40
CA TYR A 5 -17.97 12.08 -8.75
C TYR A 5 -17.11 12.61 -7.61
N ALA A 6 -17.54 13.69 -6.96
CA ALA A 6 -16.79 14.29 -5.84
C ALA A 6 -16.66 13.32 -4.65
N VAL A 7 -17.73 12.59 -4.34
CA VAL A 7 -17.72 11.57 -3.27
C VAL A 7 -16.75 10.44 -3.61
N LEU A 8 -16.81 9.90 -4.84
CA LEU A 8 -15.88 8.85 -5.27
C LEU A 8 -14.43 9.32 -5.23
N LEU A 9 -14.15 10.55 -5.70
CA LEU A 9 -12.81 11.12 -5.66
C LEU A 9 -12.29 11.28 -4.23
N PHE A 10 -13.12 11.76 -3.30
CA PHE A 10 -12.76 11.88 -1.89
C PHE A 10 -12.37 10.51 -1.30
N LEU A 11 -13.23 9.50 -1.47
CA LEU A 11 -12.96 8.14 -0.99
C LEU A 11 -11.69 7.55 -1.62
N HIS A 12 -11.48 7.80 -2.92
CA HIS A 12 -10.29 7.36 -3.64
C HIS A 12 -9.01 7.97 -3.05
N ILE A 13 -9.01 9.29 -2.82
CA ILE A 13 -7.86 10.00 -2.24
C ILE A 13 -7.59 9.54 -0.81
N VAL A 14 -8.62 9.38 0.02
CA VAL A 14 -8.46 8.88 1.40
C VAL A 14 -7.86 7.47 1.41
N ALA A 15 -8.33 6.58 0.54
CA ALA A 15 -7.78 5.24 0.42
C ALA A 15 -6.32 5.23 -0.04
N ALA A 16 -5.99 6.07 -1.04
CA ALA A 16 -4.62 6.22 -1.51
C ALA A 16 -3.69 6.79 -0.43
N ALA A 17 -4.15 7.83 0.28
CA ALA A 17 -3.42 8.47 1.36
C ALA A 17 -3.18 7.51 2.53
N PHE A 18 -4.19 6.72 2.92
CA PHE A 18 -4.04 5.69 3.94
C PHE A 18 -2.97 4.66 3.56
N TRP A 19 -3.00 4.16 2.33
CA TRP A 19 -2.07 3.13 1.90
C TRP A 19 -0.64 3.67 1.78
N VAL A 20 -0.44 4.74 0.99
CA VAL A 20 0.88 5.34 0.76
C VAL A 20 1.46 5.95 2.04
N GLY A 21 0.64 6.69 2.79
CA GLY A 21 1.02 7.29 4.07
C GLY A 21 1.35 6.24 5.13
N GLY A 22 0.59 5.14 5.20
CA GLY A 22 0.88 4.03 6.10
C GLY A 22 2.20 3.33 5.77
N MET A 23 2.54 3.16 4.48
CA MET A 23 3.84 2.62 4.07
C MET A 23 4.99 3.54 4.50
N ALA A 24 4.82 4.87 4.36
CA ALA A 24 5.79 5.86 4.81
C ALA A 24 5.95 5.83 6.34
N LEU A 25 4.85 5.80 7.09
CA LEU A 25 4.84 5.69 8.55
C LEU A 25 5.62 4.45 9.02
N MET A 26 5.40 3.30 8.38
CA MET A 26 6.12 2.07 8.71
C MET A 26 7.63 2.18 8.49
N HIS A 27 8.06 2.84 7.42
CA HIS A 27 9.48 2.99 7.06
C HIS A 27 10.21 4.02 7.90
N PHE A 28 9.61 5.19 8.09
CA PHE A 28 10.30 6.36 8.64
C PHE A 28 10.07 6.56 10.13
N ALA A 29 9.00 5.99 10.70
CA ALA A 29 8.70 6.16 12.12
C ALA A 29 8.68 4.83 12.87
N VAL A 30 7.79 3.90 12.50
CA VAL A 30 7.53 2.69 13.29
C VAL A 30 8.76 1.80 13.39
N ARG A 31 9.42 1.50 12.27
CA ARG A 31 10.61 0.63 12.28
C ARG A 31 11.78 1.28 13.03
N PRO A 32 12.18 2.54 12.74
CA PRO A 32 13.24 3.21 13.51
C PRO A 32 12.95 3.23 15.01
N ALA A 33 11.71 3.56 15.41
CA ALA A 33 11.29 3.54 16.81
C ALA A 33 11.43 2.14 17.42
N ALA A 34 10.92 1.10 16.75
CA ALA A 34 11.05 -0.29 17.20
C ALA A 34 12.51 -0.76 17.30
N VAL A 35 13.42 -0.23 16.47
CA VAL A 35 14.85 -0.52 16.57
C VAL A 35 15.49 0.19 17.76
N ALA A 36 15.08 1.42 18.05
CA ALA A 36 15.62 2.23 19.13
C ALA A 36 15.11 1.80 20.51
N THR A 37 13.86 1.33 20.63
CA THR A 37 13.19 1.15 21.94
C THR A 37 12.90 -0.29 22.32
N LEU A 38 12.91 -1.23 21.36
CA LEU A 38 12.60 -2.64 21.65
C LEU A 38 13.85 -3.51 21.57
N GLU A 39 13.95 -4.41 22.55
CA GLU A 39 14.91 -5.49 22.55
C GLU A 39 14.72 -6.41 21.33
N PRO A 40 15.79 -7.07 20.83
CA PRO A 40 15.71 -7.91 19.64
C PRO A 40 14.58 -8.97 19.64
N PRO A 41 14.30 -9.68 20.76
CA PRO A 41 13.23 -10.68 20.80
C PRO A 41 11.81 -10.11 20.73
N GLN A 42 11.61 -8.86 21.15
CA GLN A 42 10.29 -8.20 21.19
C GLN A 42 9.97 -7.47 19.88
N ARG A 43 11.02 -7.03 19.16
CA ARG A 43 10.92 -6.24 17.93
C ARG A 43 10.18 -6.96 16.81
N LEU A 44 10.54 -8.21 16.53
CA LEU A 44 9.96 -8.98 15.42
C LEU A 44 8.46 -9.30 15.64
N PRO A 45 8.03 -9.77 16.83
CA PRO A 45 6.61 -9.89 17.16
C PRO A 45 5.84 -8.57 17.01
N PHE A 46 6.38 -7.46 17.51
CA PHE A 46 5.72 -6.15 17.41
C PHE A 46 5.50 -5.73 15.96
N LEU A 47 6.53 -5.84 15.12
CA LEU A 47 6.44 -5.49 13.71
C LEU A 47 5.50 -6.42 12.94
N ALA A 48 5.52 -7.73 13.23
CA ALA A 48 4.59 -8.68 12.63
C ALA A 48 3.13 -8.34 12.98
N ALA A 49 2.83 -8.06 14.24
CA ALA A 49 1.49 -7.67 14.69
C ALA A 49 1.03 -6.31 14.11
N THR A 50 1.97 -5.37 13.95
CA THR A 50 1.69 -4.07 13.32
C THR A 50 1.36 -4.24 11.85
N LEU A 51 2.16 -5.02 11.13
CA LEU A 51 1.91 -5.36 9.72
C LEU A 51 0.59 -6.10 9.53
N GLU A 52 0.20 -6.99 10.44
CA GLU A 52 -1.07 -7.71 10.38
C GLU A 52 -2.27 -6.76 10.33
N ARG A 53 -2.31 -5.81 11.26
CA ARG A 53 -3.37 -4.79 11.35
C ARG A 53 -3.34 -3.85 10.14
N PHE A 54 -2.15 -3.41 9.75
CA PHE A 54 -1.98 -2.55 8.59
C PHE A 54 -2.44 -3.23 7.30
N PHE A 55 -2.07 -4.49 7.08
CA PHE A 55 -2.46 -5.22 5.87
C PHE A 55 -3.97 -5.45 5.77
N ALA A 56 -4.69 -5.63 6.87
CA ALA A 56 -6.15 -5.65 6.84
C ALA A 56 -6.72 -4.33 6.30
N GLY A 57 -6.21 -3.19 6.78
CA GLY A 57 -6.58 -1.88 6.26
C GLY A 57 -6.21 -1.67 4.79
N VAL A 58 -5.02 -2.13 4.38
CA VAL A 58 -4.56 -2.03 2.97
C VAL A 58 -5.45 -2.84 2.03
N SER A 59 -5.89 -4.04 2.43
CA SER A 59 -6.84 -4.83 1.62
C SER A 59 -8.13 -4.05 1.37
N SER A 60 -8.69 -3.42 2.41
CA SER A 60 -9.87 -2.56 2.29
C SER A 60 -9.61 -1.34 1.40
N ALA A 61 -8.44 -0.70 1.54
CA ALA A 61 -8.06 0.44 0.72
C ALA A 61 -7.93 0.08 -0.77
N ILE A 62 -7.34 -1.08 -1.10
CA ILE A 62 -7.22 -1.56 -2.49
C ILE A 62 -8.60 -1.76 -3.12
N VAL A 63 -9.51 -2.44 -2.41
CA VAL A 63 -10.88 -2.66 -2.90
C VAL A 63 -11.57 -1.31 -3.14
N LEU A 64 -11.46 -0.38 -2.18
CA LEU A 64 -12.06 0.95 -2.30
C LEU A 64 -11.45 1.75 -3.47
N LEU A 65 -10.14 1.69 -3.67
CA LEU A 65 -9.44 2.34 -4.80
C LEU A 65 -9.93 1.82 -6.15
N LEU A 66 -10.04 0.51 -6.32
CA LEU A 66 -10.53 -0.08 -7.57
C LEU A 66 -12.00 0.29 -7.80
N ALA A 67 -12.86 0.12 -6.80
CA ALA A 67 -14.28 0.43 -6.91
C ALA A 67 -14.52 1.91 -7.27
N THR A 68 -13.85 2.83 -6.58
CA THR A 68 -13.98 4.27 -6.84
C THR A 68 -13.31 4.68 -8.15
N GLY A 69 -12.16 4.10 -8.49
CA GLY A 69 -11.44 4.36 -9.74
C GLY A 69 -12.26 3.96 -10.97
N PHE A 70 -12.76 2.72 -11.00
CA PHE A 70 -13.64 2.25 -12.07
C PHE A 70 -14.97 3.01 -12.09
N GLY A 71 -15.53 3.37 -10.94
CA GLY A 71 -16.72 4.21 -10.86
C GLY A 71 -16.53 5.58 -11.49
N MET A 72 -15.40 6.25 -11.24
CA MET A 72 -15.06 7.53 -11.86
C MET A 72 -14.85 7.41 -13.38
N VAL A 73 -14.20 6.33 -13.84
CA VAL A 73 -14.04 6.05 -15.28
C VAL A 73 -15.41 5.81 -15.94
N TRP A 74 -16.31 5.08 -15.29
CA TRP A 74 -17.66 4.82 -15.80
C TRP A 74 -18.47 6.12 -15.91
N LEU A 75 -18.44 6.97 -14.88
CA LEU A 75 -19.09 8.29 -14.90
C LEU A 75 -18.50 9.23 -15.96
N ALA A 76 -17.23 9.05 -16.33
CA ALA A 76 -16.59 9.79 -17.42
C ALA A 76 -16.99 9.29 -18.82
N GLY A 77 -17.83 8.25 -18.93
CA GLY A 77 -18.22 7.65 -20.22
C GLY A 77 -17.27 6.55 -20.70
N GLY A 78 -16.46 5.97 -19.80
CA GLY A 78 -15.57 4.84 -20.09
C GLY A 78 -14.13 5.23 -20.39
N PHE A 79 -13.29 4.20 -20.58
CA PHE A 79 -11.84 4.35 -20.73
C PHE A 79 -11.39 5.16 -21.97
N ALA A 80 -12.23 5.27 -23.00
CA ALA A 80 -11.92 6.10 -24.17
C ALA A 80 -12.00 7.61 -23.88
N ASN A 81 -12.71 7.99 -22.81
CA ASN A 81 -12.97 9.38 -22.45
C ASN A 81 -12.09 9.90 -21.30
N VAL A 82 -11.20 9.04 -20.76
CA VAL A 82 -10.25 9.44 -19.71
C VAL A 82 -8.89 9.78 -20.30
N ARG A 83 -8.14 10.61 -19.59
CA ARG A 83 -6.82 11.08 -20.01
C ARG A 83 -5.77 9.98 -19.83
N TRP A 84 -4.67 10.09 -20.57
CA TRP A 84 -3.58 9.09 -20.57
C TRP A 84 -3.02 8.80 -19.16
N ASN A 85 -2.99 9.82 -18.28
CA ASN A 85 -2.49 9.67 -16.91
C ASN A 85 -3.34 8.71 -16.08
N VAL A 86 -4.65 8.57 -16.35
CA VAL A 86 -5.53 7.62 -15.67
C VAL A 86 -5.13 6.18 -16.00
N HIS A 87 -4.78 5.91 -17.26
CA HIS A 87 -4.28 4.60 -17.66
C HIS A 87 -2.94 4.27 -17.00
N ALA A 88 -2.04 5.26 -16.93
CA ALA A 88 -0.76 5.10 -16.23
C ALA A 88 -0.97 4.85 -14.72
N MET A 89 -1.86 5.61 -14.06
CA MET A 89 -2.22 5.41 -12.65
C MET A 89 -2.80 4.02 -12.41
N LEU A 90 -3.70 3.54 -13.29
CA LEU A 90 -4.26 2.19 -13.20
C LEU A 90 -3.17 1.12 -13.36
N ALA A 91 -2.32 1.24 -14.37
CA ALA A 91 -1.25 0.28 -14.63
C ALA A 91 -0.30 0.18 -13.43
N ILE A 92 0.16 1.31 -12.89
CA ILE A 92 1.02 1.33 -11.70
C ILE A 92 0.26 0.79 -10.48
N GLY A 93 -1.01 1.16 -10.30
CA GLY A 93 -1.85 0.64 -9.21
C GLY A 93 -2.01 -0.88 -9.24
N LEU A 94 -2.13 -1.49 -10.43
CA LEU A 94 -2.17 -2.94 -10.57
C LEU A 94 -0.84 -3.61 -10.24
N VAL A 95 0.28 -3.01 -10.64
CA VAL A 95 1.63 -3.47 -10.23
C VAL A 95 1.78 -3.40 -8.71
N MET A 96 1.37 -2.29 -8.10
CA MET A 96 1.40 -2.10 -6.65
C MET A 96 0.54 -3.14 -5.91
N MET A 97 -0.66 -3.42 -6.44
CA MET A 97 -1.54 -4.47 -5.93
C MET A 97 -0.87 -5.85 -6.03
N ALA A 98 -0.25 -6.18 -7.17
CA ALA A 98 0.44 -7.47 -7.34
C ALA A 98 1.60 -7.64 -6.33
N ILE A 99 2.39 -6.58 -6.11
CA ILE A 99 3.44 -6.56 -5.08
C ILE A 99 2.83 -6.81 -3.69
N TYR A 100 1.74 -6.11 -3.36
CA TYR A 100 1.07 -6.30 -2.08
C TYR A 100 0.51 -7.72 -1.91
N LEU A 101 -0.13 -8.29 -2.92
CA LEU A 101 -0.64 -9.66 -2.86
C LEU A 101 0.50 -10.65 -2.66
N HIS A 102 1.62 -10.46 -3.36
CA HIS A 102 2.82 -11.26 -3.14
C HIS A 102 3.29 -11.16 -1.68
N ILE A 103 3.43 -9.93 -1.13
CA ILE A 103 3.79 -9.71 0.29
C ILE A 103 2.82 -10.43 1.24
N ARG A 104 1.51 -10.29 1.00
CA ARG A 104 0.44 -10.76 1.87
C ARG A 104 0.38 -12.28 1.95
N PHE A 105 0.63 -12.96 0.83
CA PHE A 105 0.46 -14.41 0.73
C PHE A 105 1.76 -15.21 0.80
N ALA A 106 2.93 -14.61 0.51
CA ALA A 106 4.21 -15.33 0.53
C ALA A 106 5.07 -15.02 1.77
N PRO A 107 5.75 -13.87 1.90
CA PRO A 107 6.66 -13.62 3.02
C PRO A 107 5.95 -13.31 4.34
N PHE A 108 4.72 -12.76 4.33
CA PHE A 108 4.03 -12.41 5.57
C PHE A 108 3.60 -13.62 6.41
N PRO A 109 2.99 -14.68 5.84
CA PRO A 109 2.72 -15.91 6.59
C PRO A 109 4.02 -16.57 7.08
N ARG A 110 5.09 -16.56 6.27
CA ARG A 110 6.41 -17.07 6.65
C ARG A 110 7.01 -16.31 7.83
N LEU A 111 6.89 -14.98 7.85
CA LEU A 111 7.28 -14.14 8.98
C LEU A 111 6.52 -14.54 10.25
N ARG A 112 5.19 -14.64 10.19
CA ARG A 112 4.36 -14.99 11.37
C ARG A 112 4.73 -16.37 11.92
N ASN A 113 4.88 -17.36 11.04
CA ASN A 113 5.27 -18.71 11.43
C ASN A 113 6.67 -18.74 12.07
N ALA A 114 7.64 -18.02 11.49
CA ALA A 114 8.98 -17.93 12.04
C ALA A 114 9.01 -17.22 13.40
N VAL A 115 8.19 -16.18 13.59
CA VAL A 115 8.02 -15.50 14.89
C VAL A 115 7.41 -16.46 15.93
N ALA A 116 6.35 -17.20 15.56
CA ALA A 116 5.71 -18.17 16.45
C ALA A 116 6.67 -19.30 16.86
N ALA A 117 7.49 -19.77 15.92
CA ALA A 117 8.53 -20.77 16.16
C ALA A 117 9.81 -20.21 16.82
N ARG A 118 9.87 -18.91 17.13
CA ARG A 118 11.07 -18.22 17.66
C ARG A 118 12.32 -18.38 16.77
N ALA A 119 12.13 -18.61 15.48
CA ALA A 119 13.19 -18.72 14.49
C ALA A 119 13.64 -17.33 14.01
N TRP A 120 14.33 -16.59 14.89
CA TRP A 120 14.66 -15.17 14.70
C TRP A 120 15.41 -14.84 13.40
N PRO A 121 16.42 -15.62 12.96
CA PRO A 121 17.11 -15.33 11.71
C PRO A 121 16.18 -15.42 10.49
N VAL A 122 15.29 -16.42 10.48
CA VAL A 122 14.30 -16.63 9.41
C VAL A 122 13.24 -15.54 9.41
N ALA A 123 12.77 -15.15 10.59
CA ALA A 123 11.82 -14.05 10.75
C ALA A 123 12.42 -12.71 10.27
N ALA A 124 13.68 -12.41 10.64
CA ALA A 124 14.38 -11.21 10.20
C ALA A 124 14.56 -11.17 8.67
N ALA A 125 14.91 -12.29 8.04
CA ALA A 125 15.05 -12.38 6.59
C ALA A 125 13.72 -12.09 5.86
N ASN A 126 12.61 -12.70 6.31
CA ASN A 126 11.30 -12.46 5.71
C ASN A 126 10.83 -11.01 5.94
N LEU A 127 11.10 -10.43 7.11
CA LEU A 127 10.80 -9.02 7.39
C LEU A 127 11.60 -8.09 6.47
N ASP A 128 12.87 -8.40 6.16
CA ASP A 128 13.68 -7.61 5.24
C ASP A 128 13.15 -7.67 3.81
N THR A 129 12.70 -8.84 3.35
CA THR A 129 12.00 -8.98 2.06
C THR A 129 10.74 -8.12 2.02
N ILE A 130 9.89 -8.18 3.06
CA ILE A 130 8.68 -7.35 3.15
C ILE A 130 9.06 -5.87 3.09
N ARG A 131 10.07 -5.45 3.86
CA ARG A 131 10.54 -4.05 3.87
C ARG A 131 10.93 -3.57 2.48
N LYS A 132 11.75 -4.34 1.75
CA LYS A 132 12.19 -3.96 0.40
C LYS A 132 11.00 -3.82 -0.56
N LEU A 133 10.06 -4.77 -0.53
CA LEU A 133 8.88 -4.74 -1.39
C LEU A 133 7.93 -3.59 -1.03
N VAL A 134 7.70 -3.32 0.27
CA VAL A 134 6.91 -2.16 0.70
C VAL A 134 7.62 -0.85 0.33
N GLY A 135 8.94 -0.77 0.40
CA GLY A 135 9.72 0.38 -0.05
C GLY A 135 9.58 0.65 -1.55
N LEU A 136 9.67 -0.40 -2.38
CA LEU A 136 9.36 -0.31 -3.81
C LEU A 136 7.93 0.19 -4.04
N ASN A 137 6.97 -0.38 -3.31
CA ASN A 137 5.56 -0.02 -3.43
C ASN A 137 5.29 1.43 -3.00
N LEU A 138 5.99 1.94 -1.99
CA LEU A 138 5.95 3.33 -1.57
C LEU A 138 6.45 4.27 -2.68
N MET A 139 7.57 3.94 -3.31
CA MET A 139 8.10 4.72 -4.44
C MET A 139 7.09 4.80 -5.59
N LEU A 140 6.48 3.67 -5.96
CA LEU A 140 5.42 3.63 -6.97
C LEU A 140 4.22 4.48 -6.57
N GLY A 141 3.81 4.44 -5.30
CA GLY A 141 2.71 5.27 -4.78
C GLY A 141 3.00 6.77 -4.89
N VAL A 142 4.23 7.20 -4.64
CA VAL A 142 4.64 8.60 -4.83
C VAL A 142 4.58 9.00 -6.31
N ILE A 143 5.00 8.11 -7.23
CA ILE A 143 4.88 8.33 -8.67
C ILE A 143 3.41 8.49 -9.08
N VAL A 144 2.50 7.67 -8.54
CA VAL A 144 1.05 7.79 -8.78
C VAL A 144 0.52 9.15 -8.34
N PHE A 145 0.94 9.67 -7.18
CA PHE A 145 0.57 11.03 -6.76
C PHE A 145 1.12 12.11 -7.70
N ALA A 146 2.35 11.96 -8.18
CA ALA A 146 2.90 12.88 -9.18
C ALA A 146 2.08 12.86 -10.48
N LEU A 147 1.70 11.68 -10.98
CA LEU A 147 0.84 11.55 -12.18
C LEU A 147 -0.56 12.15 -11.97
N ALA A 148 -1.11 12.02 -10.77
CA ALA A 148 -2.40 12.61 -10.42
C ALA A 148 -2.36 14.15 -10.44
N VAL A 149 -1.26 14.76 -10.00
CA VAL A 149 -1.08 16.22 -10.01
C VAL A 149 -0.71 16.73 -11.40
N LEU A 150 0.31 16.15 -12.03
CA LEU A 150 0.80 16.57 -13.34
C LEU A 150 -0.25 16.40 -14.43
N GLY A 151 -1.00 15.29 -14.41
CA GLY A 151 -2.10 15.08 -15.35
C GLY A 151 -3.34 15.95 -15.09
N ARG A 152 -3.32 16.85 -14.11
CA ARG A 152 -4.28 17.97 -14.03
C ARG A 152 -3.73 19.27 -14.62
N ALA A 153 -2.42 19.42 -14.71
CA ALA A 153 -1.74 20.63 -15.14
C ALA A 153 -1.45 20.67 -16.65
N ILE A 154 -1.25 19.50 -17.25
CA ILE A 154 -1.02 19.26 -18.69
C ILE A 154 -2.27 18.60 -19.24
#